data_AF-A0A962VYZ8-F1
#
_entry.id   AF-A0A962VYZ8-F1
#
_cell.length_a   1.000
_cell.length_b   1.000
_cell.length_c   1.000
_cell.angle_alpha   90.00
_cell.angle_beta   90.00
_cell.angle_gamma   90.00
#
_symmetry.space_group_name_H-M   'P 1'
#
loop_
_entity.id
_entity.type
_entity.pdbx_description
1 polymer ?
#
loop_
_entity_poly.entity_id
_entity_poly.type
_entity_poly.pdbx_seq_one_letter_code
_entity_poly.pdbx_strand_id
1 'polypeptide(L)'
;MKDVELRIAIIEEAVQRGRTGEAFCLAKVCIKHEISTATLSRWMAKVKNLPRSEWRAALQGRHNGGRKPMAIAPEVWGYFVDQYRLGAPCLAAHRMCVDRAQREGWTVPSLKTFQRRLARENLLVPNRRRNLAVFDV
;
A
#
# COMPACT_ATOMS: atom_id res chain seq x y z
N MET A 1 -2.26 -12.64 -6.17
CA MET A 1 -1.25 -13.08 -5.19
C MET A 1 -0.13 -13.76 -5.97
N LYS A 2 0.86 -13.01 -6.52
CA LYS A 2 1.96 -13.63 -7.30
C LYS A 2 2.81 -14.45 -6.33
N ASP A 3 2.71 -15.77 -6.48
CA ASP A 3 3.26 -16.81 -5.60
C ASP A 3 4.75 -16.57 -5.35
N VAL A 4 5.21 -16.83 -4.13
CA VAL A 4 6.62 -16.71 -3.75
C VAL A 4 7.47 -17.65 -4.60
N GLU A 5 6.91 -18.79 -4.98
CA GLU A 5 7.53 -19.74 -5.89
C GLU A 5 7.77 -19.14 -7.28
N LEU A 6 6.85 -18.32 -7.79
CA LEU A 6 7.06 -17.60 -9.05
C LEU A 6 8.23 -16.62 -8.94
N ARG A 7 8.37 -15.91 -7.80
CA ARG A 7 9.51 -14.98 -7.59
C ARG A 7 10.83 -15.74 -7.57
N ILE A 8 10.86 -16.89 -6.91
CA ILE A 8 12.02 -17.77 -6.84
C ILE A 8 12.41 -18.24 -8.25
N ALA A 9 11.46 -18.77 -9.03
CA ALA A 9 11.71 -19.24 -10.39
C ALA A 9 12.26 -18.14 -11.30
N ILE A 10 11.76 -16.90 -11.17
CA ILE A 10 12.25 -15.74 -11.93
C ILE A 10 13.71 -15.42 -11.56
N ILE A 11 14.06 -15.46 -10.27
CA ILE A 11 15.43 -15.19 -9.82
C ILE A 11 16.37 -16.29 -10.31
N GLU A 12 15.96 -17.55 -10.27
CA GLU A 12 16.74 -18.67 -10.80
C GLU A 12 16.99 -18.51 -12.30
N GLU A 13 15.96 -18.17 -13.08
CA GLU A 13 16.10 -17.87 -14.51
C GLU A 13 17.07 -16.70 -14.76
N ALA A 14 16.99 -15.65 -13.94
CA ALA A 14 17.89 -14.49 -14.02
C ALA A 14 19.35 -14.85 -13.65
N VAL A 15 19.57 -15.66 -12.62
CA VAL A 15 20.90 -16.12 -12.19
C VAL A 15 21.52 -17.05 -13.23
N GLN A 16 20.73 -17.97 -13.80
CA GLN A 16 21.19 -18.89 -14.84
C GLN A 16 21.63 -18.12 -16.10
N ARG A 17 20.90 -17.07 -16.48
CA ARG A 17 21.22 -16.20 -17.63
C ARG A 17 22.28 -15.13 -17.33
N GLY A 18 22.50 -14.79 -16.05
CA GLY A 18 23.43 -13.75 -15.60
C GLY A 18 24.85 -14.23 -15.31
N ARG A 19 25.10 -15.55 -15.26
CA ARG A 19 26.47 -16.11 -15.29
C ARG A 19 27.20 -15.80 -16.61
N THR A 20 26.44 -15.55 -17.67
CA THR A 20 26.87 -14.92 -18.92
C THR A 20 26.55 -13.43 -18.83
N GLY A 21 27.54 -12.61 -18.48
CA GLY A 21 27.33 -11.20 -18.16
C GLY A 21 26.63 -10.45 -19.30
N GLU A 22 25.47 -9.85 -19.01
CA GLU A 22 24.94 -8.66 -19.70
C GLU A 22 23.63 -8.19 -19.07
N ALA A 23 23.51 -6.88 -18.86
CA ALA A 23 22.26 -6.22 -18.44
C ALA A 23 21.06 -6.53 -19.37
N PHE A 24 21.35 -6.87 -20.63
CA PHE A 24 20.37 -7.26 -21.64
C PHE A 24 19.63 -8.56 -21.29
N CYS A 25 20.32 -9.54 -20.69
CA CYS A 25 19.73 -10.81 -20.26
C CYS A 25 18.68 -10.61 -19.15
N LEU A 26 18.95 -9.71 -18.20
CA LEU A 26 18.01 -9.34 -17.14
C LEU A 26 16.78 -8.62 -17.68
N ALA A 27 16.96 -7.74 -18.67
CA ALA A 27 15.85 -7.06 -19.35
C ALA A 27 14.89 -8.05 -20.03
N LYS A 28 15.42 -9.09 -20.70
CA LYS A 28 14.59 -10.15 -21.31
C LYS A 28 13.76 -10.92 -20.29
N VAL A 29 14.34 -11.26 -19.12
CA VAL A 29 13.61 -11.94 -18.04
C VAL A 29 12.51 -11.02 -17.49
N CYS A 30 12.79 -9.73 -17.33
CA CYS A 30 11.82 -8.74 -16.88
C CYS A 30 10.63 -8.61 -17.83
N ILE A 31 10.89 -8.54 -19.14
CA ILE A 31 9.85 -8.48 -20.18
C ILE A 31 8.99 -9.75 -20.16
N LYS A 32 9.63 -10.93 -20.14
CA LYS A 32 8.94 -12.23 -20.13
C LYS A 32 7.95 -12.38 -18.97
N HIS A 33 8.32 -11.89 -17.79
CA HIS A 33 7.53 -12.04 -16.55
C HIS A 33 6.73 -10.80 -16.17
N GLU A 34 6.71 -9.78 -17.04
CA GLU A 34 6.02 -8.51 -16.85
C GLU A 34 6.35 -7.86 -15.48
N ILE A 35 7.65 -7.82 -15.15
CA ILE A 35 8.14 -7.17 -13.93
C ILE A 35 9.14 -6.08 -14.29
N SER A 36 9.25 -5.07 -13.43
CA SER A 36 10.29 -4.06 -13.58
C SER A 36 11.66 -4.59 -13.16
N THR A 37 12.71 -4.08 -13.80
CA THR A 37 14.12 -4.34 -13.41
C THR A 37 14.36 -4.00 -11.94
N ALA A 38 13.78 -2.91 -11.44
CA ALA A 38 13.83 -2.53 -10.03
C ALA A 38 13.22 -3.60 -9.10
N THR A 39 12.16 -4.29 -9.53
CA THR A 39 11.54 -5.38 -8.75
C THR A 39 12.46 -6.59 -8.69
N LEU A 40 13.00 -7.01 -9.84
CA LEU A 40 13.95 -8.12 -9.93
C LEU A 40 15.21 -7.85 -9.10
N SER A 41 15.81 -6.66 -9.22
CA SER A 41 16.99 -6.25 -8.44
C SER A 41 16.73 -6.28 -6.93
N ARG A 42 15.56 -5.83 -6.47
CA ARG A 42 15.18 -5.92 -5.04
C ARG A 42 15.06 -7.37 -4.57
N TRP A 43 14.53 -8.26 -5.39
CA TRP A 43 14.44 -9.69 -5.05
C TRP A 43 15.81 -10.35 -5.02
N MET A 44 16.65 -10.12 -6.03
CA MET A 44 18.03 -10.64 -6.08
C MET A 44 18.86 -10.12 -4.89
N ALA A 45 18.72 -8.85 -4.52
CA ALA A 45 19.41 -8.30 -3.36
C ALA A 45 19.03 -8.98 -2.03
N LYS A 46 17.76 -9.42 -1.89
CA LYS A 46 17.30 -10.14 -0.69
C LYS A 46 17.92 -11.53 -0.54
N VAL A 47 18.32 -12.16 -1.64
CA VAL A 47 18.78 -13.56 -1.65
C VAL A 47 20.27 -13.71 -1.97
N LYS A 48 20.97 -12.61 -2.30
CA LYS A 48 22.37 -12.59 -2.79
C LYS A 48 23.36 -13.36 -1.92
N ASN A 49 23.13 -13.43 -0.61
CA ASN A 49 24.00 -14.11 0.36
C ASN A 49 23.27 -15.18 1.18
N LEU A 50 22.11 -15.65 0.70
CA LEU A 50 21.31 -16.65 1.40
C LEU A 50 21.38 -17.98 0.64
N PRO A 51 21.45 -19.12 1.36
CA PRO A 51 21.28 -20.41 0.74
C PRO A 51 19.87 -20.51 0.14
N ARG A 52 19.73 -21.28 -0.94
CA ARG A 52 18.47 -21.45 -1.68
C ARG A 52 17.28 -21.87 -0.81
N SER A 53 17.54 -22.62 0.26
CA SER A 53 16.56 -23.05 1.27
C SER A 53 15.91 -21.86 1.99
N GLU A 54 16.61 -20.76 2.16
CA GLU A 54 16.15 -19.57 2.89
C GLU A 54 15.45 -18.54 1.99
N TRP A 55 15.50 -18.72 0.66
CA TRP A 55 14.94 -17.76 -0.29
C TRP A 55 13.43 -17.57 -0.12
N ARG A 56 12.71 -18.66 0.18
CA ARG A 56 11.26 -18.61 0.40
C ARG A 56 10.90 -17.69 1.56
N ALA A 57 11.63 -17.80 2.68
CA ALA A 57 11.43 -16.93 3.85
C ALA A 57 11.78 -15.47 3.53
N ALA A 58 12.89 -15.23 2.82
CA ALA A 58 13.32 -13.87 2.44
C ALA A 58 12.35 -13.18 1.46
N LEU A 59 11.79 -13.94 0.52
CA LEU A 59 10.92 -13.43 -0.55
C LEU A 59 9.43 -13.40 -0.18
N GLN A 60 9.01 -14.12 0.86
CA GLN A 60 7.62 -14.10 1.35
C GLN A 60 7.14 -12.70 1.67
N GLY A 61 8.05 -11.78 1.97
CA GLY A 61 7.70 -10.43 2.39
C GLY A 61 7.06 -10.50 3.76
N ARG A 62 7.60 -9.75 4.70
CA ARG A 62 6.91 -9.52 5.97
C ARG A 62 5.62 -8.77 5.66
N HIS A 63 4.52 -9.49 5.41
CA HIS A 63 3.21 -9.01 5.81
C HIS A 63 3.23 -9.03 7.34
N ASN A 64 3.99 -8.10 7.93
CA ASN A 64 3.76 -7.74 9.31
C ASN A 64 2.38 -7.13 9.29
N GLY A 65 1.38 -7.94 9.67
CA GLY A 65 -0.02 -7.57 9.71
C GLY A 65 -0.12 -6.12 10.18
N GLY A 66 -0.79 -5.29 9.37
CA GLY A 66 -0.86 -3.86 9.60
C GLY A 66 -1.13 -3.58 11.08
N ARG A 67 -0.37 -2.63 11.64
CA ARG A 67 -0.50 -2.16 13.02
C ARG A 67 -1.97 -2.19 13.43
N LYS A 68 -2.29 -2.90 14.52
CA LYS A 68 -3.67 -3.07 15.04
C LYS A 68 -4.38 -1.72 14.92
N PRO A 69 -5.48 -1.61 14.15
CA PRO A 69 -6.10 -0.32 13.90
C PRO A 69 -6.37 0.38 15.23
N MET A 70 -5.89 1.61 15.38
CA MET A 70 -6.26 2.42 16.53
C MET A 70 -7.77 2.61 16.47
N ALA A 71 -8.48 2.15 17.50
CA ALA A 71 -9.92 2.30 17.57
C ALA A 71 -10.26 3.79 17.60
N ILE A 72 -11.15 4.22 16.70
CA ILE A 72 -11.73 5.56 16.78
C ILE A 72 -12.91 5.44 17.74
N ALA A 73 -12.91 6.24 18.81
CA ALA A 73 -14.02 6.31 19.75
C ALA A 73 -15.35 6.57 18.99
N PRO A 74 -16.46 5.91 19.35
CA PRO A 74 -17.73 6.06 18.64
C PRO A 74 -18.21 7.51 18.52
N GLU A 75 -18.01 8.31 19.57
CA GLU A 75 -18.42 9.71 19.67
C GLU A 75 -17.65 10.58 18.66
N VAL A 76 -16.34 10.34 18.54
CA VAL A 76 -15.46 11.01 17.59
C VAL A 76 -15.83 10.62 16.16
N TRP A 77 -16.12 9.34 15.92
CA TRP A 77 -16.53 8.86 14.60
C TRP A 77 -17.89 9.43 14.18
N GLY A 78 -18.86 9.44 15.09
CA GLY A 78 -20.18 10.03 14.86
C GLY A 78 -20.07 11.50 14.48
N TYR A 79 -19.38 12.29 15.30
CA TYR A 79 -19.18 13.71 15.02
C TYR A 79 -18.48 13.95 13.66
N PHE A 80 -17.44 13.17 13.35
CA PHE A 80 -16.76 13.25 12.07
C PHE A 80 -17.70 12.96 10.88
N VAL A 81 -18.48 11.88 10.97
CA VAL A 81 -19.42 11.47 9.91
C VAL A 81 -20.52 12.51 9.73
N ASP A 82 -21.01 13.11 10.81
CA ASP A 82 -22.01 14.18 10.75
C ASP A 82 -21.46 15.40 9.99
N GLN A 83 -20.26 15.88 10.35
CA GLN A 83 -19.63 17.00 9.64
C GLN A 83 -19.37 16.65 8.16
N TYR A 84 -18.95 15.42 7.88
CA TYR A 84 -18.72 14.95 6.51
C TYR A 84 -20.02 14.88 5.68
N ARG A 85 -21.13 14.42 6.28
CA ARG A 85 -22.46 14.37 5.65
C ARG A 85 -23.04 15.77 5.41
N LEU A 86 -22.71 16.73 6.26
CA LEU A 86 -23.02 18.16 6.05
C LEU A 86 -22.23 18.79 4.89
N GLY A 87 -21.36 18.02 4.22
CA GLY A 87 -20.63 18.45 3.03
C GLY A 87 -19.21 18.96 3.31
N ALA A 88 -18.74 18.89 4.55
CA ALA A 88 -17.36 19.28 4.87
C ALA A 88 -16.36 18.33 4.19
N PRO A 89 -15.29 18.84 3.56
CA PRO A 89 -14.19 18.00 3.10
C PRO A 89 -13.61 17.17 4.25
N CYS A 90 -13.08 15.98 3.94
CA CYS A 90 -12.53 15.05 4.93
C CYS A 90 -11.49 15.70 5.88
N LEU A 91 -10.64 16.59 5.34
CA LEU A 91 -9.67 17.35 6.14
C LEU A 91 -10.36 18.35 7.10
N ALA A 92 -11.41 19.03 6.65
CA ALA A 92 -12.15 19.99 7.47
C ALA A 92 -12.89 19.28 8.62
N ALA A 93 -13.62 18.19 8.31
CA ALA A 93 -14.28 17.38 9.32
C ALA A 93 -13.30 16.82 10.37
N HIS A 94 -12.10 16.42 9.94
CA HIS A 94 -11.03 15.97 10.85
C HIS A 94 -10.52 17.10 11.74
N ARG A 95 -10.26 18.30 11.21
CA ARG A 95 -9.86 19.47 11.99
C ARG A 95 -10.91 19.83 13.05
N MET A 96 -12.18 19.83 12.69
CA MET A 96 -13.28 20.08 13.64
C MET A 96 -13.28 19.05 14.78
N CYS A 97 -12.95 17.78 14.50
CA CYS A 97 -12.79 16.77 15.55
C CYS A 97 -11.62 17.08 16.49
N VAL A 98 -10.48 17.53 15.95
CA VAL A 98 -9.31 17.93 16.74
C VAL A 98 -9.64 19.13 17.63
N ASP A 99 -10.33 20.14 17.09
CA ASP A 99 -10.72 21.33 17.85
C ASP A 99 -11.73 21.00 18.95
N ARG A 100 -12.66 20.07 18.68
CA ARG A 100 -13.60 19.57 19.68
C ARG A 100 -12.92 18.70 20.74
N ALA A 101 -11.92 17.92 20.35
CA ALA A 101 -11.16 17.08 21.26
C ALA A 101 -10.41 17.85 22.34
N GLN A 102 -9.95 19.08 22.04
CA GLN A 102 -9.34 19.95 23.04
C GLN A 102 -10.30 20.33 24.18
N ARG A 103 -11.61 20.35 23.92
CA ARG A 103 -12.65 20.69 24.91
C ARG A 103 -13.20 19.47 25.63
N GLU A 104 -13.36 18.37 24.91
CA GLU A 104 -14.06 17.16 25.38
C GLU A 104 -13.09 16.06 25.85
N GLY A 105 -11.78 16.28 25.78
CA GLY A 105 -10.75 15.30 26.16
C GLY A 105 -10.66 14.08 25.22
N TRP A 106 -11.16 14.20 23.99
CA TRP A 106 -11.18 13.07 23.05
C TRP A 106 -9.79 12.74 22.51
N THR A 107 -9.55 11.45 22.27
CA THR A 107 -8.37 11.02 21.50
C THR A 107 -8.73 10.94 20.02
N VAL A 108 -8.13 11.80 19.20
CA VAL A 108 -8.40 11.87 17.75
C VAL A 108 -7.26 11.22 16.95
N PRO A 109 -7.54 10.13 16.22
CA PRO A 109 -6.58 9.52 15.29
C PRO A 109 -6.16 10.44 14.15
N SER A 110 -5.12 10.02 13.40
CA SER A 110 -4.72 10.72 12.17
C SER A 110 -5.81 10.69 11.10
N LEU A 111 -5.82 11.71 10.23
CA LEU A 111 -6.74 11.81 9.08
C LEU A 111 -6.77 10.53 8.22
N LYS A 112 -5.61 9.90 7.98
CA LYS A 112 -5.53 8.63 7.24
C LYS A 112 -6.32 7.50 7.89
N THR A 113 -6.48 7.51 9.21
CA THR A 113 -7.28 6.51 9.93
C THR A 113 -8.76 6.68 9.65
N PHE A 114 -9.26 7.93 9.64
CA PHE A 114 -10.63 8.24 9.25
C PHE A 114 -10.89 7.88 7.78
N GLN A 115 -9.98 8.23 6.86
CA GLN A 115 -10.11 7.90 5.43
C GLN A 115 -10.20 6.40 5.17
N ARG A 116 -9.36 5.59 5.85
CA ARG A 116 -9.44 4.12 5.75
C ARG A 116 -10.75 3.57 6.28
N ARG A 117 -11.27 4.13 7.37
CA ARG A 117 -12.56 3.71 7.94
C ARG A 117 -13.72 4.11 7.03
N LEU A 118 -13.71 5.31 6.45
CA LEU A 118 -14.68 5.74 5.43
C LEU A 118 -14.69 4.78 4.23
N ALA A 119 -13.51 4.41 3.71
CA ALA A 119 -13.39 3.46 2.61
C ALA A 119 -13.93 2.07 2.99
N ARG A 120 -13.61 1.59 4.19
CA ARG A 120 -14.10 0.29 4.71
C ARG A 120 -15.62 0.25 4.88
N GLU A 121 -16.22 1.34 5.36
CA GLU A 121 -17.67 1.47 5.56
C GLU A 121 -18.41 1.90 4.28
N ASN A 122 -17.70 2.02 3.14
CA ASN A 122 -18.22 2.48 1.85
C ASN A 122 -18.94 3.84 1.93
N LEU A 123 -18.51 4.70 2.87
CA LEU A 123 -19.04 6.04 3.10
C LEU A 123 -18.30 7.10 2.27
N LEU A 124 -17.35 6.71 1.43
CA LEU A 124 -16.77 7.62 0.43
C LEU A 124 -17.86 7.97 -0.56
N VAL A 125 -18.49 9.13 -0.37
CA VAL A 125 -19.36 9.69 -1.40
C VAL A 125 -18.46 9.96 -2.61
N PRO A 126 -18.75 9.41 -3.80
CA PRO A 126 -17.99 9.74 -4.99
C PRO A 126 -18.09 11.24 -5.14
N ASN A 127 -16.94 11.91 -5.09
CA ASN A 127 -16.83 13.33 -5.35
C ASN A 127 -17.45 13.57 -6.73
N ARG A 128 -18.70 14.06 -6.81
CA ARG A 128 -19.43 14.41 -8.05
C ARG A 128 -18.80 15.65 -8.74
N ARG A 129 -17.50 15.85 -8.56
CA ARG A 129 -16.63 16.83 -9.22
C ARG A 129 -15.24 16.22 -9.44
N ARG A 130 -15.20 15.05 -10.06
CA ARG A 130 -13.99 14.62 -10.78
C ARG A 130 -14.33 14.75 -12.26
N ASN A 131 -13.78 15.78 -12.89
CA ASN A 131 -13.65 15.83 -14.35
C ASN A 131 -13.08 14.48 -14.79
N LEU A 132 -13.94 13.67 -15.41
CA LEU A 132 -13.58 12.57 -16.28
C LEU A 132 -13.22 13.20 -17.63
N ALA A 133 -12.07 13.85 -17.69
CA ALA A 133 -11.44 14.30 -18.93
C ALA A 133 -9.99 14.65 -18.61
N VAL A 134 -9.11 14.43 -19.59
CA VAL A 134 -7.66 14.60 -19.56
C VAL A 134 -6.89 13.39 -19.00
N PHE A 135 -7.11 12.23 -19.63
CA PHE A 135 -5.96 11.56 -20.24
C PHE A 135 -5.86 12.14 -21.65
N ASP A 136 -4.93 13.07 -21.86
CA ASP A 136 -4.48 13.40 -23.21
C ASP A 136 -3.38 12.41 -23.59
N VAL A 137 -3.62 11.69 -24.68
CA VAL A 137 -2.61 11.17 -25.60
C VAL A 137 -2.33 12.27 -26.61
#